data_AF-A0A2V5KWK5-F1
#
_entry.id   AF-A0A2V5KWK5-F1
#
_cell.length_a   1.000
_cell.length_b   1.000
_cell.length_c   1.000
_cell.angle_alpha   90.00
_cell.angle_beta   90.00
_cell.angle_gamma   90.00
#
_symmetry.space_group_name_H-M   'P 1'
#
loop_
_entity.id
_entity.type
_entity.pdbx_description
1 polymer ?
#
loop_
_entity_poly.entity_id
_entity_poly.type
_entity_poly.pdbx_seq_one_letter_code
_entity_poly.pdbx_strand_id
1 'polypeptide(L)'
;MPDEPYNPSPVGNPSVLARRNWWQTMLVKFIGKHTPKCREMVRILSRSMDEPMPLTMRIKKRLHFLICCWCQRYEEQLRYIHETARQFPEQADEVPGPPLSEEAKERMKQKLAEQAL
;
A
#
# COMPACT_ATOMS: atom_id res chain seq x y z
N MET A 1 4.14 4.25 -32.02
CA MET A 1 3.18 5.20 -31.43
C MET A 1 3.99 6.25 -30.70
N PRO A 2 3.76 7.55 -30.89
CA PRO A 2 4.54 8.56 -30.20
C PRO A 2 4.20 8.54 -28.70
N ASP A 3 5.24 8.69 -27.89
CA ASP A 3 5.21 8.66 -26.43
C ASP A 3 4.34 9.78 -25.86
N GLU A 4 3.06 9.49 -25.70
CA GLU A 4 2.15 10.28 -24.88
C GLU A 4 2.65 10.20 -23.42
N PRO A 5 3.04 11.31 -22.78
CA PRO A 5 3.44 11.28 -21.39
C PRO A 5 2.24 10.79 -20.58
N TYR A 6 2.39 9.60 -19.97
CA TYR A 6 1.38 8.97 -19.12
C TYR A 6 0.93 9.95 -18.04
N ASN A 7 -0.18 10.64 -18.30
CA ASN A 7 -0.88 11.49 -17.35
C ASN A 7 -2.00 10.63 -16.77
N PRO A 8 -1.81 10.00 -15.60
CA PRO A 8 -2.72 8.97 -15.14
C PRO A 8 -4.09 9.53 -14.73
N SER A 9 -4.30 10.85 -14.79
CA SER A 9 -5.56 11.47 -14.37
C SER A 9 -6.66 10.81 -15.19
N PRO A 10 -7.65 10.16 -14.58
CA PRO A 10 -8.69 9.47 -15.34
C PRO A 10 -9.27 10.44 -16.37
N VAL A 11 -9.55 9.96 -17.59
CA VAL A 11 -10.34 10.74 -18.54
C VAL A 11 -11.69 11.00 -17.88
N GLY A 12 -11.96 12.27 -17.58
CA GLY A 12 -13.06 12.66 -16.70
C GLY A 12 -12.67 12.98 -15.26
N ASN A 13 -11.38 13.20 -14.93
CA ASN A 13 -10.93 13.74 -13.64
C ASN A 13 -11.66 15.06 -13.36
N PRO A 14 -12.72 15.04 -12.53
CA PRO A 14 -13.27 16.28 -12.05
C PRO A 14 -12.33 16.63 -10.92
N SER A 15 -11.45 17.61 -11.06
CA SER A 15 -10.91 18.15 -9.82
C SER A 15 -12.13 18.53 -8.97
N VAL A 16 -12.40 17.76 -7.91
CA VAL A 16 -13.55 17.95 -7.00
C VAL A 16 -13.43 19.28 -6.26
N LEU A 17 -12.40 20.06 -6.58
CA LEU A 17 -12.04 21.38 -6.12
C LEU A 17 -12.64 22.50 -6.98
N ALA A 18 -13.08 22.23 -8.23
CA ALA A 18 -13.57 23.29 -9.12
C ALA A 18 -14.96 23.86 -8.75
N ARG A 19 -15.75 23.17 -7.91
CA ARG A 19 -17.10 23.60 -7.49
C ARG A 19 -17.40 23.35 -5.99
N ARG A 20 -16.43 23.54 -5.11
CA ARG A 20 -16.69 23.43 -3.66
C ARG A 20 -17.31 24.70 -3.09
N ASN A 21 -18.49 24.57 -2.50
CA ASN A 21 -18.92 25.51 -1.47
C ASN A 21 -17.91 25.49 -0.32
N TRP A 22 -17.73 26.63 0.34
CA TRP A 22 -16.68 26.88 1.32
C TRP A 22 -16.51 25.74 2.36
N TRP A 23 -17.62 25.15 2.79
CA TRP A 23 -17.68 23.99 3.69
C TRP A 23 -16.94 22.75 3.18
N GLN A 24 -17.11 22.38 1.90
CA GLN A 24 -16.44 21.22 1.32
C GLN A 24 -14.93 21.42 1.24
N THR A 25 -14.47 22.65 1.02
CA THR A 25 -13.04 23.00 1.04
C THR A 25 -12.48 22.89 2.46
N MET A 26 -13.23 23.37 3.47
CA MET A 26 -12.85 23.21 4.87
C MET A 26 -12.76 21.73 5.26
N LEU A 27 -13.73 20.90 4.84
CA LEU A 27 -13.74 19.46 5.11
C LEU A 27 -12.48 18.76 4.55
N VAL A 28 -12.04 19.09 3.34
CA VAL A 28 -10.86 18.45 2.76
C VAL A 28 -9.55 18.95 3.32
N LYS A 29 -9.46 20.22 3.69
CA LYS A 29 -8.33 20.71 4.48
C LYS A 29 -8.26 19.99 5.83
N PHE A 30 -9.40 19.77 6.47
CA PHE A 30 -9.48 19.03 7.74
C PHE A 30 -9.03 17.57 7.56
N ILE A 31 -9.60 16.83 6.60
CA ILE A 31 -9.21 15.44 6.33
C ILE A 31 -7.71 15.34 5.99
N GLY A 32 -7.20 16.24 5.13
CA GLY A 32 -5.79 16.26 4.76
C GLY A 32 -4.86 16.56 5.94
N LYS A 33 -5.31 17.30 6.95
CA LYS A 33 -4.55 17.58 8.18
C LYS A 33 -4.55 16.41 9.16
N HIS A 34 -5.64 15.63 9.22
CA HIS A 34 -5.82 14.53 10.17
C HIS A 34 -5.44 13.16 9.62
N THR A 35 -5.18 13.04 8.32
CA THR A 35 -4.72 11.82 7.67
C THR A 35 -3.25 11.93 7.26
N PRO A 36 -2.52 10.80 7.15
CA PRO A 36 -1.15 10.80 6.64
C PRO A 36 -1.06 11.41 5.23
N LYS A 37 0.09 12.01 4.91
CA LYS A 37 0.37 12.51 3.55
C LYS A 37 0.39 11.34 2.54
N CYS A 38 0.12 11.59 1.26
CA CYS A 38 0.08 10.54 0.24
C CYS A 38 1.35 9.66 0.23
N ARG A 39 2.54 10.27 0.36
CA ARG A 39 3.83 9.54 0.43
C ARG A 39 3.90 8.58 1.62
N GLU A 40 3.35 8.99 2.76
CA GLU A 40 3.30 8.16 3.96
C GLU A 40 2.23 7.08 3.81
N MET A 41 1.07 7.44 3.27
CA MET A 41 -0.01 6.49 2.97
C MET A 41 0.46 5.35 2.08
N VAL A 42 1.20 5.64 1.00
CA VAL A 42 1.81 4.63 0.12
C VAL A 42 2.68 3.64 0.90
N ARG A 43 3.53 4.12 1.82
CA ARG A 43 4.38 3.25 2.66
C ARG A 43 3.56 2.41 3.63
N ILE A 44 2.54 3.00 4.24
CA ILE A 44 1.62 2.32 5.16
C ILE A 44 0.87 1.21 4.42
N LEU A 45 0.37 1.49 3.21
CA LEU A 45 -0.33 0.52 2.37
C LEU A 45 0.59 -0.64 1.97
N SER A 46 1.82 -0.34 1.54
CA SER A 46 2.81 -1.38 1.24
C SER A 46 3.10 -2.25 2.46
N ARG A 47 3.40 -1.66 3.62
CA ARG A 47 3.65 -2.43 4.86
C ARG A 47 2.44 -3.26 5.28
N SER A 48 1.23 -2.78 5.02
CA SER A 48 0.01 -3.50 5.38
C SER A 48 -0.24 -4.78 4.57
N MET A 49 0.56 -5.03 3.52
CA MET A 49 0.55 -6.32 2.81
C MET A 49 1.24 -7.40 3.64
N ASP A 50 2.24 -7.04 4.44
CA ASP A 50 3.02 -7.96 5.27
C ASP A 50 2.50 -8.02 6.71
N GLU A 51 2.05 -6.89 7.26
CA GLU A 51 1.66 -6.75 8.66
C GLU A 51 0.21 -6.26 8.83
N PRO A 52 -0.53 -6.73 9.86
CA PRO A 52 -1.88 -6.26 10.11
C PRO A 52 -1.90 -4.78 10.48
N MET A 53 -2.67 -4.00 9.71
CA MET A 53 -2.82 -2.56 9.97
C MET A 53 -3.65 -2.28 11.25
N PRO A 54 -3.17 -1.40 12.16
CA PRO A 54 -3.92 -0.95 13.34
C PRO A 54 -5.28 -0.35 12.99
N LEU A 55 -6.30 -0.58 13.82
CA LEU A 55 -7.68 -0.13 13.56
C LEU A 55 -7.79 1.38 13.34
N THR A 56 -7.05 2.18 14.11
CA THR A 56 -7.00 3.64 13.95
C THR A 56 -6.49 4.06 12.58
N MET A 57 -5.52 3.33 12.03
CA MET A 57 -4.96 3.59 10.71
C MET A 57 -5.94 3.20 9.60
N ARG A 58 -6.76 2.15 9.80
CA ARG A 58 -7.85 1.79 8.87
C ARG A 58 -8.86 2.93 8.69
N ILE A 59 -9.19 3.63 9.78
CA ILE A 59 -10.09 4.80 9.74
C ILE A 59 -9.41 5.95 8.98
N LYS A 60 -8.15 6.28 9.30
CA LYS A 60 -7.38 7.32 8.60
C LYS A 60 -7.25 7.05 7.11
N LYS A 61 -7.02 5.80 6.71
CA LYS A 61 -7.00 5.36 5.31
C LYS A 61 -8.32 5.66 4.61
N ARG A 62 -9.44 5.23 5.19
CA ARG A 62 -10.79 5.48 4.64
C ARG A 62 -11.07 6.96 4.46
N LEU A 63 -10.72 7.79 5.45
CA LEU A 63 -10.85 9.24 5.36
C LEU A 63 -9.99 9.81 4.22
N HIS A 64 -8.74 9.35 4.07
CA HIS A 64 -7.84 9.82 3.02
C HIS A 64 -8.37 9.49 1.62
N PHE A 65 -8.98 8.31 1.43
CA PHE A 65 -9.55 7.91 0.14
C PHE A 65 -10.71 8.81 -0.32
N LEU A 66 -11.46 9.41 0.61
CA LEU A 66 -12.52 10.38 0.27
C LEU A 66 -11.98 11.63 -0.45
N ILE A 67 -10.69 11.92 -0.30
CA ILE A 67 -10.04 13.12 -0.86
C ILE A 67 -8.95 12.81 -1.88
N CYS A 68 -8.56 11.54 -2.02
CA CYS A 68 -7.43 11.11 -2.83
C CYS A 68 -7.69 9.73 -3.46
N CYS A 69 -8.19 9.73 -4.70
CA CYS A 69 -8.44 8.51 -5.47
C CYS A 69 -7.15 7.75 -5.84
N TRP A 70 -6.01 8.44 -5.90
CA TRP A 70 -4.72 7.84 -6.24
C TRP A 70 -4.24 6.82 -5.22
N CYS A 71 -4.37 7.15 -3.93
CA CYS A 71 -3.98 6.22 -2.87
C CYS A 71 -4.92 5.00 -2.83
N GLN A 72 -6.19 5.17 -3.18
CA GLN A 72 -7.13 4.05 -3.32
C GLN A 72 -6.72 3.14 -4.47
N ARG A 73 -6.48 3.70 -5.67
CA ARG A 73 -6.04 2.94 -6.84
C ARG A 73 -4.72 2.21 -6.59
N TYR A 74 -3.79 2.85 -5.88
CA TYR A 74 -2.52 2.22 -5.51
C TYR A 74 -2.72 1.01 -4.58
N GLU A 75 -3.63 1.09 -3.59
CA GLU A 75 -3.97 -0.07 -2.75
C GLU A 75 -4.55 -1.22 -3.58
N GLU A 76 -5.45 -0.92 -4.52
CA GLU A 76 -6.04 -1.91 -5.42
C GLU A 76 -4.97 -2.60 -6.27
N GLN A 77 -4.01 -1.84 -6.80
CA GLN A 77 -2.86 -2.37 -7.55
C GLN A 77 -1.95 -3.25 -6.70
N LEU A 78 -1.61 -2.81 -5.49
CA LEU A 78 -0.81 -3.59 -4.54
C LEU A 78 -1.48 -4.94 -4.24
N ARG A 79 -2.78 -4.91 -3.92
CA ARG A 79 -3.54 -6.13 -3.62
C ARG A 79 -3.57 -7.07 -4.83
N TYR A 80 -3.79 -6.54 -6.03
CA TYR A 80 -3.77 -7.33 -7.26
C TYR A 80 -2.41 -8.01 -7.46
N ILE A 81 -1.32 -7.25 -7.41
CA ILE A 81 0.04 -7.79 -7.57
C ILE A 81 0.30 -8.88 -6.53
N HIS A 82 -0.06 -8.63 -5.26
CA HIS A 82 0.16 -9.57 -4.18
C HIS A 82 -0.67 -10.86 -4.35
N GLU A 83 -1.94 -10.75 -4.73
CA GLU A 83 -2.81 -11.91 -4.99
C GLU A 83 -2.33 -12.72 -6.19
N THR A 84 -1.97 -12.05 -7.29
CA THR A 84 -1.42 -12.70 -8.48
C THR A 84 -0.09 -13.38 -8.19
N ALA A 85 0.82 -12.73 -7.46
CA ALA A 85 2.11 -13.33 -7.09
C ALA A 85 1.93 -14.63 -6.29
N ARG A 86 0.92 -14.70 -5.40
CA ARG A 86 0.61 -15.91 -4.62
C ARG A 86 0.06 -17.06 -5.46
N GLN A 87 -0.43 -16.81 -6.67
CA GLN A 87 -0.96 -17.85 -7.57
C GLN A 87 0.13 -18.57 -8.37
N PHE A 88 1.36 -18.07 -8.37
CA PHE A 88 2.50 -18.65 -9.10
C PHE A 88 3.61 -19.12 -8.14
N PRO A 89 3.35 -20.09 -7.24
CA PRO A 89 4.36 -20.58 -6.29
C PRO A 89 5.55 -21.24 -6.99
N GLU A 90 5.33 -21.86 -8.15
CA GLU A 90 6.37 -22.61 -8.89
C GLU A 90 7.54 -21.74 -9.36
N GLN A 91 7.37 -20.42 -9.47
CA GLN A 91 8.46 -19.50 -9.82
C GLN A 91 9.21 -18.94 -8.60
N ALA A 92 8.70 -19.15 -7.38
CA ALA A 92 9.32 -18.70 -6.14
C ALA A 92 10.20 -19.77 -5.49
N ASP A 93 9.92 -21.06 -5.75
CA ASP A 93 10.66 -22.20 -5.17
C ASP A 93 12.00 -22.48 -5.89
N GLU A 94 12.17 -22.07 -7.15
CA GLU A 94 13.47 -22.05 -7.82
C GLU A 94 14.30 -20.85 -7.36
N VAL A 95 14.71 -20.84 -6.09
CA VAL A 95 15.83 -19.99 -5.66
C VAL A 95 17.11 -20.63 -6.19
N PRO A 96 17.83 -20.04 -7.15
CA PRO A 96 19.08 -20.61 -7.64
C PRO A 96 20.11 -20.57 -6.51
N GLY A 97 20.40 -21.71 -5.90
CA GLY A 97 21.39 -21.80 -4.84
C GLY A 97 21.27 -23.09 -4.01
N PRO A 98 22.35 -23.50 -3.33
CA PRO A 98 22.26 -24.60 -2.37
C PRO A 98 21.27 -24.22 -1.25
N PRO A 99 20.45 -25.18 -0.77
CA PRO A 99 19.60 -24.93 0.37
C PRO A 99 20.43 -24.45 1.57
N LEU A 100 19.82 -23.65 2.45
CA LEU A 100 20.46 -23.25 3.71
C LEU A 100 20.99 -24.50 4.43
N SER A 101 22.22 -24.41 4.95
CA SER A 101 22.79 -25.49 5.77
C SER A 101 21.90 -25.72 6.99
N GLU A 102 21.83 -26.96 7.47
CA GLU A 102 21.02 -27.30 8.64
C GLU A 102 21.46 -26.51 9.88
N GLU A 103 22.76 -26.23 10.03
CA GLU A 103 23.29 -25.36 11.08
C GLU A 103 22.75 -23.92 10.97
N ALA A 104 22.69 -23.36 9.76
CA ALA A 104 22.13 -22.02 9.55
C ALA A 104 20.64 -21.99 9.85
N LYS A 105 19.88 -23.02 9.45
CA LYS A 105 18.45 -23.14 9.77
C LYS A 105 18.23 -23.20 11.29
N GLU A 106 19.03 -23.98 12.01
CA GLU A 106 18.85 -24.16 13.45
C GLU A 106 19.19 -22.89 14.23
N ARG A 107 20.26 -22.17 13.83
CA ARG A 107 20.58 -20.84 14.37
C ARG A 107 19.46 -19.82 14.14
N MET A 108 18.82 -19.85 12.97
CA MET A 108 17.69 -18.97 12.67
C MET A 108 16.47 -19.31 13.52
N LYS A 109 16.13 -20.60 13.68
CA LYS A 109 15.03 -21.05 14.54
C LYS A 109 15.23 -20.62 15.99
N GLN A 110 16.43 -20.80 16.54
CA GLN A 110 16.76 -20.40 17.92
C GLN A 110 16.52 -18.90 18.13
N LYS A 111 17.02 -18.05 17.23
CA LYS A 111 16.82 -16.59 17.32
C LYS A 111 15.36 -16.16 17.20
N LEU A 112 14.59 -16.81 16.33
CA LEU A 112 13.15 -16.54 16.20
C LEU A 112 12.38 -16.94 17.46
N ALA A 113 12.75 -18.07 18.09
CA ALA A 113 12.17 -18.50 19.35
C ALA A 113 12.52 -17.56 20.52
N GLU A 114 13.75 -17.05 20.57
CA GLU A 114 14.19 -16.06 21.58
C GLU A 114 13.45 -14.71 21.44
N GLN A 115 13.13 -14.28 20.21
CA GLN A 115 12.39 -13.03 19.97
C GLN A 115 10.89 -13.13 20.23
N ALA A 116 10.33 -14.35 20.27
CA ALA A 116 8.93 -14.60 20.56
C ALA A 116 8.63 -14.69 22.07
N LEU A 117 9.67 -14.62 22.92
CA LEU A 117 9.64 -14.58 24.39
C LEU A 117 9.71 -13.13 24.90
#